data_AF-A0A2V7J2M2-F1
#
_entry.id   AF-A0A2V7J2M2-F1
#
_cell.length_a   1.000
_cell.length_b   1.000
_cell.length_c   1.000
_cell.angle_alpha   90.00
_cell.angle_beta   90.00
_cell.angle_gamma   90.00
#
_symmetry.space_group_name_H-M   'P 1'
#
loop_
_entity.id
_entity.type
_entity.pdbx_description
1 polymer ?
#
loop_
_entity_poly.entity_id
_entity_poly.type
_entity_poly.pdbx_seq_one_letter_code
_entity_poly.pdbx_strand_id
1 'polypeptide(L)'
;AKFPETAVPLLVERLTALGAEPRRLIAKLAGGASMFAQLMTPGSVQMGERNIVACRDVLRRAGIPLMREAVGGGAGRSVRFSVADGRVEIRSVGADATVL
;
A
#
# COMPACT_ATOMS: atom_id res chain seq x y z
N ALA A 1 -13.26 1.52 3.45
CA ALA A 1 -12.48 1.26 4.67
C ALA A 1 -11.34 2.27 4.74
N LYS A 2 -11.03 2.80 5.94
CA LYS A 2 -10.00 3.84 6.16
C LYS A 2 -8.69 3.31 6.74
N PHE A 3 -8.74 2.16 7.41
CA PHE A 3 -7.61 1.59 8.18
C PHE A 3 -7.20 0.23 7.61
N PRO A 4 -5.88 -0.09 7.56
CA PRO A 4 -5.39 -1.36 7.01
C PRO A 4 -6.05 -2.61 7.61
N GLU A 5 -6.28 -2.60 8.91
CA GLU A 5 -6.85 -3.69 9.71
C GLU A 5 -8.29 -4.05 9.29
N THR A 6 -9.00 -3.09 8.70
CA THR A 6 -10.36 -3.29 8.17
C THR A 6 -10.38 -3.40 6.65
N ALA A 7 -9.46 -2.70 5.97
CA ALA A 7 -9.42 -2.65 4.52
C ALA A 7 -8.97 -3.97 3.89
N VAL A 8 -7.93 -4.61 4.43
CA VAL A 8 -7.42 -5.86 3.86
C VAL A 8 -8.42 -7.00 4.00
N PRO A 9 -9.02 -7.29 5.19
CA PRO A 9 -10.00 -8.36 5.29
C PRO A 9 -11.22 -8.13 4.39
N LEU A 10 -11.74 -6.90 4.34
CA LEU A 10 -12.88 -6.55 3.49
C LEU A 10 -12.56 -6.72 1.99
N LEU A 11 -11.32 -6.41 1.58
CA LEU A 11 -10.90 -6.60 0.20
C LEU A 11 -10.81 -8.09 -0.14
N VAL A 12 -10.24 -8.90 0.74
CA VAL A 12 -10.15 -10.36 0.56
C VAL A 12 -11.54 -10.97 0.46
N GLU A 13 -12.46 -10.60 1.35
CA GLU A 13 -13.86 -11.04 1.30
C GLU A 13 -14.51 -10.72 -0.05
N ARG A 14 -14.40 -9.47 -0.50
CA ARG A 14 -14.98 -9.03 -1.79
C ARG A 14 -14.35 -9.71 -2.99
N LEU A 15 -13.03 -9.87 -3.01
CA LEU A 15 -12.34 -10.58 -4.08
C LEU A 15 -12.75 -12.05 -4.12
N THR A 16 -12.89 -12.68 -2.95
CA THR A 16 -13.35 -14.08 -2.83
C THR A 16 -14.79 -14.23 -3.34
N ALA A 17 -15.68 -13.29 -3.01
CA ALA A 17 -17.05 -13.26 -3.53
C ALA A 17 -17.11 -13.09 -5.06
N LEU A 18 -16.08 -12.50 -5.67
CA LEU A 18 -15.91 -12.41 -7.13
C LEU A 18 -15.19 -13.64 -7.73
N GLY A 19 -14.91 -14.68 -6.94
CA GLY A 19 -14.28 -15.92 -7.38
C GLY A 19 -12.76 -15.96 -7.26
N ALA A 20 -12.12 -14.98 -6.61
CA ALA A 20 -10.70 -15.06 -6.34
C ALA A 20 -10.38 -16.15 -5.30
N GLU A 21 -9.31 -16.91 -5.52
CA GLU A 21 -8.82 -17.85 -4.53
C GLU A 21 -7.87 -17.14 -3.54
N PRO A 22 -8.19 -17.06 -2.23
CA PRO A 22 -7.38 -16.34 -1.25
C PRO A 22 -5.90 -16.75 -1.24
N ARG A 23 -5.62 -18.04 -1.44
CA ARG A 23 -4.25 -18.60 -1.47
C ARG A 23 -3.41 -18.12 -2.64
N ARG A 24 -4.04 -17.58 -3.69
CA ARG A 24 -3.38 -17.06 -4.88
C ARG A 24 -3.23 -15.53 -4.85
N LEU A 25 -3.74 -14.87 -3.81
CA LEU A 25 -3.60 -13.44 -3.66
C LEU A 25 -2.15 -13.07 -3.35
N ILE A 26 -1.69 -12.00 -3.97
CA ILE A 26 -0.42 -11.34 -3.69
C ILE A 26 -0.68 -9.87 -3.43
N ALA A 27 0.22 -9.20 -2.70
CA ALA A 27 0.12 -7.78 -2.43
C ALA A 27 1.27 -7.00 -3.06
N LYS A 28 0.97 -5.76 -3.47
CA LYS A 28 1.95 -4.71 -3.77
C LYS A 28 1.55 -3.48 -2.97
N LEU A 29 2.51 -2.84 -2.28
CA LEU A 29 2.23 -1.71 -1.39
C LEU A 29 2.85 -0.42 -1.95
N ALA A 30 2.07 0.65 -2.02
CA ALA A 30 2.54 1.96 -2.47
C ALA A 30 1.99 3.08 -1.59
N GLY A 31 2.79 4.11 -1.30
CA GLY A 31 2.35 5.30 -0.57
C GLY A 31 3.03 5.51 0.77
N GLY A 32 2.34 6.11 1.75
CA GLY A 32 2.91 6.43 3.05
C GLY A 32 3.98 7.53 3.03
N ALA A 33 3.92 8.44 2.05
CA ALA A 33 4.81 9.60 1.99
C ALA A 33 4.56 10.56 3.17
N SER A 34 5.64 11.15 3.69
CA SER A 34 5.60 12.19 4.73
C SER A 34 5.85 13.57 4.10
N MET A 35 4.89 14.03 3.29
CA MET A 35 5.02 15.29 2.52
C MET A 35 5.18 16.55 3.37
N PHE A 36 4.68 16.50 4.61
CA PHE A 36 4.69 17.63 5.54
C PHE A 36 5.60 17.38 6.74
N ALA A 37 6.60 16.50 6.60
CA ALA A 37 7.46 16.13 7.72
C ALA A 37 8.11 17.32 8.41
N GLN A 38 8.45 18.38 7.65
CA GLN A 38 9.05 19.62 8.16
C GLN A 38 8.08 20.50 8.96
N LEU A 39 6.77 20.29 8.81
CA LEU A 39 5.72 21.02 9.56
C LEU A 39 5.30 20.29 10.85
N MET A 40 5.83 19.08 11.07
CA MET A 40 5.47 18.24 12.21
C MET A 40 6.47 18.42 13.36
N THR A 41 6.00 18.27 14.59
CA THR A 41 6.87 18.31 15.77
C THR A 41 7.94 17.23 15.70
N PRO A 42 9.23 17.53 15.93
CA PRO A 42 10.29 16.54 15.98
C PRO A 42 9.95 15.38 16.94
N GLY A 43 10.13 14.14 16.50
CA GLY A 43 9.79 12.94 17.28
C GLY A 43 8.34 12.46 17.14
N SER A 44 7.48 13.17 16.41
CA SER A 44 6.14 12.67 16.06
C SER A 44 6.22 11.52 15.05
N VAL A 45 5.50 10.42 15.33
CA VAL A 45 5.41 9.29 14.40
C VAL A 45 4.50 9.67 13.23
N GLN A 46 5.05 9.66 12.02
CA GLN A 46 4.31 10.00 10.81
C GLN A 46 3.21 8.97 10.52
N MET A 47 2.02 9.47 10.16
CA MET A 47 0.87 8.61 9.83
C MET A 47 1.17 7.65 8.66
N GLY A 48 2.00 8.10 7.70
CA GLY A 48 2.47 7.26 6.61
C GLY A 48 3.19 6.01 7.10
N GLU A 49 4.12 6.17 8.04
CA GLU A 49 4.90 5.06 8.63
C GLU A 49 4.00 4.08 9.37
N ARG A 50 3.05 4.59 10.18
CA ARG A 50 2.08 3.75 10.89
C ARG A 50 1.24 2.91 9.93
N ASN A 51 0.77 3.51 8.84
CA ASN A 51 -0.02 2.80 7.85
C ASN A 51 0.80 1.72 7.13
N ILE A 52 2.08 1.98 6.84
CA ILE A 52 2.96 0.99 6.21
C ILE A 52 3.15 -0.21 7.14
N VAL A 53 3.48 0.03 8.42
CA VAL A 53 3.66 -1.04 9.42
C VAL A 53 2.37 -1.85 9.59
N ALA A 54 1.23 -1.17 9.78
CA ALA A 54 -0.07 -1.81 9.91
C ALA A 54 -0.45 -2.64 8.67
N CYS A 55 -0.24 -2.12 7.46
CA CYS A 55 -0.47 -2.88 6.23
C CYS A 55 0.38 -4.16 6.17
N ARG A 56 1.68 -4.08 6.46
CA ARG A 56 2.58 -5.25 6.46
C ARG A 56 2.12 -6.30 7.46
N ASP A 57 1.70 -5.87 8.65
CA ASP A 57 1.23 -6.78 9.70
C ASP A 57 -0.08 -7.46 9.33
N VAL A 58 -1.05 -6.72 8.79
CA VAL A 58 -2.34 -7.27 8.40
C VAL A 58 -2.20 -8.23 7.21
N LEU A 59 -1.38 -7.89 6.22
CA LEU A 59 -1.07 -8.79 5.10
C LEU A 59 -0.43 -10.09 5.59
N ARG A 60 0.53 -10.00 6.52
CA ARG A 60 1.17 -11.18 7.12
C ARG A 60 0.16 -12.06 7.85
N ARG A 61 -0.73 -11.46 8.67
CA ARG A 61 -1.80 -12.19 9.38
C ARG A 61 -2.80 -12.83 8.43
N ALA A 62 -3.07 -12.20 7.29
CA ALA A 62 -3.93 -12.73 6.24
C ALA A 62 -3.26 -13.81 5.38
N GLY A 63 -1.96 -14.07 5.57
CA GLY A 63 -1.19 -15.03 4.75
C GLY A 63 -0.96 -14.56 3.31
N ILE A 64 -1.04 -13.25 3.04
CA ILE A 64 -0.88 -12.68 1.69
C ILE A 64 0.56 -12.18 1.55
N PRO A 65 1.36 -12.77 0.65
CA PRO A 65 2.74 -12.35 0.44
C PRO A 65 2.80 -10.95 -0.19
N LEU A 66 3.64 -10.08 0.38
CA LEU A 66 3.95 -8.76 -0.17
C LEU A 66 5.11 -8.89 -1.18
N MET A 67 4.80 -8.82 -2.47
CA MET A 67 5.77 -9.09 -3.54
C MET A 67 6.67 -7.90 -3.86
N ARG A 68 6.14 -6.68 -3.80
CA ARG A 68 6.88 -5.43 -4.02
C ARG A 68 6.28 -4.29 -3.22
N GLU A 69 7.10 -3.30 -2.90
CA GLU A 69 6.67 -2.09 -2.24
C GLU A 69 7.41 -0.85 -2.73
N ALA A 70 6.71 0.28 -2.72
CA ALA A 70 7.24 1.62 -2.97
C ALA A 70 6.61 2.60 -1.97
N VAL A 71 7.19 2.60 -0.77
CA VAL A 71 6.62 3.26 0.41
C VAL A 71 7.54 4.34 0.98
N GLY A 72 7.01 5.20 1.86
CA GLY A 72 7.79 6.25 2.50
C GLY A 72 8.06 7.44 1.57
N GLY A 73 9.19 8.14 1.76
CA GLY A 73 9.59 9.30 0.97
C GLY A 73 8.88 10.61 1.32
N GLY A 74 9.36 11.73 0.74
CA GLY A 74 8.85 13.09 1.03
C GLY A 74 7.90 13.67 -0.01
N ALA A 75 7.68 12.99 -1.14
CA ALA A 75 6.86 13.50 -2.24
C ALA A 75 5.56 12.73 -2.39
N GLY A 76 4.49 13.45 -2.75
CA GLY A 76 3.23 12.87 -3.20
C GLY A 76 3.44 12.02 -4.45
N ARG A 77 2.59 11.01 -4.62
CA ARG A 77 2.65 10.11 -5.78
C ARG A 77 1.28 9.68 -6.25
N SER A 78 1.16 9.48 -7.56
CA SER A 78 0.01 8.83 -8.18
C SER A 78 0.30 7.35 -8.38
N VAL A 79 -0.71 6.51 -8.18
CA VAL A 79 -0.63 5.06 -8.36
C VAL A 79 -1.66 4.64 -9.40
N ARG A 80 -1.22 3.89 -10.42
CA ARG A 80 -2.09 3.28 -11.41
C ARG A 80 -1.94 1.76 -11.35
N PHE A 81 -3.05 1.06 -11.10
CA PHE A 81 -3.08 -0.40 -11.02
C PHE A 81 -3.78 -0.98 -12.25
N SER A 82 -3.06 -1.79 -13.01
CA SER A 82 -3.61 -2.58 -14.10
C SER A 82 -4.04 -3.95 -13.56
N VAL A 83 -5.35 -4.16 -13.49
CA VAL A 83 -5.94 -5.42 -13.03
C VAL A 83 -5.72 -6.59 -14.00
N ALA A 84 -5.46 -6.31 -15.28
CA ALA A 84 -5.29 -7.34 -16.30
C ALA A 84 -3.99 -8.15 -16.11
N ASP A 85 -2.90 -7.50 -15.69
CA ASP A 85 -1.57 -8.10 -15.54
C ASP A 85 -0.97 -7.89 -14.15
N GLY A 86 -1.69 -7.22 -13.25
CA GLY A 86 -1.23 -6.92 -11.89
C GLY A 86 -0.14 -5.85 -11.82
N ARG A 87 0.14 -5.13 -12.91
CA ARG A 87 1.18 -4.08 -12.97
C ARG A 87 0.77 -2.85 -12.16
N VAL A 88 1.70 -2.30 -11.38
CA VAL A 88 1.48 -1.05 -10.64
C VAL A 88 2.48 -0.01 -11.11
N GLU A 89 2.01 1.07 -11.72
CA GLU A 89 2.82 2.24 -12.09
C GLU A 89 2.71 3.30 -10.99
N ILE A 90 3.85 3.85 -10.58
CA ILE A 90 3.95 4.83 -9.50
C ILE A 90 4.72 6.03 -10.02
N ARG A 91 4.12 7.22 -9.94
CA ARG A 91 4.74 8.48 -10.35
C ARG A 91 4.78 9.43 -9.18
N SER A 92 5.99 9.71 -8.68
CA SER A 92 6.20 10.73 -7.65
C SER A 92 6.38 12.11 -8.29
N VAL A 93 6.00 13.16 -7.56
CA VAL A 93 6.20 14.54 -8.03
C VAL A 93 7.69 14.79 -8.28
N GLY A 94 8.03 15.26 -9.49
CA GLY A 94 9.41 15.56 -9.88
C GLY A 94 10.29 14.34 -10.16
N ALA A 95 9.71 13.14 -10.29
CA ALA A 95 10.46 11.92 -10.60
C ALA A 95 9.80 11.13 -11.75
N ASP A 96 10.61 10.27 -12.37
CA ASP A 96 10.13 9.32 -13.36
C ASP A 96 9.22 8.25 -12.75
N ALA A 97 8.41 7.62 -13.61
CA ALA A 97 7.54 6.55 -13.19
C ALA A 97 8.31 5.26 -12.94
N THR A 98 7.99 4.60 -11.82
CA THR A 98 8.51 3.28 -11.47
C THR A 98 7.39 2.25 -11.58
N VAL A 99 7.70 1.06 -12.09
CA VAL A 99 6.75 -0.04 -12.22
C VAL A 99 7.07 -1.14 -11.19
N LEU A 100 6.06 -1.53 -10.41
CA LEU A 100 6.10 -2.70 -9.52
C LEU A 100 5.38 -3.89 -10.15
#